data_AF-A0A2R7KZW3-F1
#
_entry.id   AF-A0A2R7KZW3-F1
#
_cell.length_a   1.000
_cell.length_b   1.000
_cell.length_c   1.000
_cell.angle_alpha   90.00
_cell.angle_beta   90.00
_cell.angle_gamma   90.00
#
_symmetry.space_group_name_H-M   'P 1'
#
loop_
_entity.id
_entity.type
_entity.pdbx_description
1 polymer ?
#
loop_
_entity_poly.entity_id
_entity_poly.type
_entity_poly.pdbx_seq_one_letter_code
_entity_poly.pdbx_strand_id
1 'polypeptide(L)'
;MGDRLNMLVESRIRRNVYVRFGGEFSKTHYSNMGRGVGCLSYSVVGAYWRTLDVIRGLPRSSGKAPTQAQKDQQLKFGLTTSFLSWISDLVFTGYKSMSKIATPMNVAVSYNIQAAIMGVSPNFTLDYSKIRFSNGKLALPDGMEVESLPAAKLKFSWLHADPDDKLLDATDMATILVYNPVKAKFVKVVNVVPRSSGTYTLQVPVSFADDDVHCYICFNSSKQKELVSVSEHLGLVAVIA
;
A
#
# COMPACT_ATOMS: atom_id res chain seq x y z
N MET A 1 -38.67 1.51 33.56
CA MET A 1 -37.46 1.58 34.41
C MET A 1 -36.45 0.63 33.82
N GLY A 2 -35.47 1.15 33.06
CA GLY A 2 -34.45 0.35 32.41
C GLY A 2 -33.17 0.32 33.24
N ASP A 3 -32.60 -0.87 33.43
CA ASP A 3 -31.41 -1.13 34.23
C ASP A 3 -30.23 -0.23 33.83
N ARG A 4 -29.85 0.67 34.74
CA ARG A 4 -28.64 1.49 34.64
C ARG A 4 -27.52 0.82 35.42
N LEU A 5 -26.37 0.63 34.78
CA LEU A 5 -25.19 0.06 35.41
C LEU A 5 -24.26 1.20 35.86
N ASN A 6 -23.97 1.29 37.17
CA ASN A 6 -22.90 2.13 37.70
C ASN A 6 -21.62 1.30 37.73
N MET A 7 -20.72 1.53 36.78
CA MET A 7 -19.39 0.91 36.78
C MET A 7 -18.32 2.00 36.89
N LEU A 8 -17.57 1.98 37.98
CA LEU A 8 -16.35 2.78 38.13
C LEU A 8 -15.25 2.09 37.33
N VAL A 9 -14.69 2.77 36.34
CA VAL A 9 -13.56 2.26 35.56
C VAL A 9 -12.33 3.07 35.91
N GLU A 10 -11.34 2.42 36.51
CA GLU A 10 -10.01 2.98 36.70
C GLU A 10 -9.16 2.64 35.48
N SER A 11 -8.64 3.66 34.79
CA SER A 11 -7.70 3.46 33.68
C SER A 11 -6.34 4.03 34.05
N ARG A 12 -5.30 3.19 33.94
CA ARG A 12 -3.91 3.53 34.28
C ARG A 12 -3.25 4.26 33.10
N ILE A 13 -2.84 5.51 33.31
CA ILE A 13 -2.22 6.34 32.25
C ILE A 13 -0.69 6.13 32.25
N ARG A 14 -0.01 6.32 33.40
CA ARG A 14 1.42 5.98 33.58
C ARG A 14 1.78 5.75 35.05
N ARG A 15 2.61 4.73 35.32
CA ARG A 15 3.21 4.34 36.62
C ARG A 15 2.25 4.43 37.82
N ASN A 16 2.09 5.60 38.45
CA ASN A 16 1.31 5.85 39.66
C ASN A 16 0.17 6.88 39.50
N VAL A 17 -0.20 7.26 38.27
CA VAL A 17 -1.33 8.18 38.03
C VAL A 17 -2.54 7.38 37.58
N TYR A 18 -3.58 7.40 38.41
CA TYR A 18 -4.89 6.80 38.15
C TYR A 18 -5.90 7.90 37.91
N VAL A 19 -6.76 7.70 36.92
CA VAL A 19 -7.94 8.56 36.76
C VAL A 19 -9.17 7.70 36.99
N ARG A 20 -10.02 8.15 37.92
CA ARG A 20 -11.30 7.52 38.23
C ARG A 20 -12.37 8.10 37.32
N PHE A 21 -13.05 7.24 36.56
CA PHE A 21 -14.20 7.62 35.76
C PHE A 21 -15.45 7.00 36.35
N GLY A 22 -16.40 7.85 36.75
CA GLY A 22 -17.74 7.46 37.17
C GLY A 22 -18.78 8.14 36.28
N GLY A 23 -19.76 7.37 35.82
CA GLY A 23 -20.90 7.84 35.04
C GLY A 23 -21.87 6.70 34.71
N GLU A 24 -23.12 7.04 34.43
CA GLU A 24 -24.16 6.08 34.01
C GLU A 24 -24.07 5.83 32.50
N PHE A 25 -24.04 4.56 32.08
CA PHE A 25 -23.97 4.18 30.67
C PHE A 25 -25.14 3.27 30.29
N SER A 26 -25.62 3.37 29.05
CA SER A 26 -26.58 2.40 28.50
C SER A 26 -25.88 1.17 27.92
N LYS A 27 -26.50 -0.01 28.02
CA LYS A 27 -25.89 -1.31 27.71
C LYS A 27 -25.45 -1.47 26.25
N THR A 28 -26.15 -0.83 25.30
CA THR A 28 -25.80 -0.78 23.87
C THR A 28 -24.55 0.06 23.56
N HIS A 29 -24.13 0.96 24.47
CA HIS A 29 -22.93 1.79 24.28
C HIS A 29 -21.62 1.03 24.55
N TYR A 30 -21.65 -0.03 25.36
CA TYR A 30 -20.45 -0.81 25.69
C TYR A 30 -20.03 -1.74 24.55
N SER A 31 -20.98 -2.33 23.82
CA SER A 31 -20.70 -3.35 22.79
C SER A 31 -19.96 -2.81 21.56
N ASN A 32 -19.90 -1.49 21.36
CA ASN A 32 -19.26 -0.86 20.20
C ASN A 32 -17.86 -0.28 20.49
N MET A 33 -17.36 -0.35 21.72
CA MET A 33 -16.01 0.14 22.04
C MET A 33 -14.94 -0.94 21.83
N GLY A 34 -13.96 -0.63 20.96
CA GLY A 34 -12.77 -1.48 20.78
C GLY A 34 -11.86 -1.46 22.01
N ARG A 35 -11.05 -2.51 22.19
CA ARG A 35 -10.07 -2.60 23.29
C ARG A 35 -9.13 -1.37 23.26
N GLY A 36 -9.02 -0.67 24.39
CA GLY A 36 -8.12 0.49 24.55
C GLY A 36 -8.76 1.87 24.37
N VAL A 37 -10.09 1.95 24.22
CA VAL A 37 -10.84 3.22 24.15
C VAL A 37 -11.56 3.47 25.48
N GLY A 38 -11.37 4.66 26.05
CA GLY A 38 -12.03 5.10 27.30
C GLY A 38 -12.78 6.42 27.13
N CYS A 39 -13.96 6.53 27.71
CA CYS A 39 -14.77 7.76 27.70
C CYS A 39 -14.49 8.61 28.95
N LEU A 40 -14.01 9.84 28.74
CA LEU A 40 -13.72 10.82 29.78
C LEU A 40 -14.91 11.79 29.85
N SER A 41 -16.00 11.44 30.55
CA SER A 41 -17.21 12.29 30.71
C SER A 41 -17.88 12.77 29.41
N TYR A 42 -19.04 12.19 29.07
CA TYR A 42 -20.10 12.56 28.08
C TYR A 42 -19.76 13.20 26.70
N SER A 43 -18.52 13.54 26.38
CA SER A 43 -18.18 14.35 25.19
C SER A 43 -16.77 14.12 24.66
N VAL A 44 -15.92 13.47 25.44
CA VAL A 44 -14.49 13.34 25.13
C VAL A 44 -14.06 11.87 25.14
N VAL A 45 -13.34 11.47 24.10
CA VAL A 45 -12.77 10.14 23.92
C VAL A 45 -11.24 10.25 23.92
N GLY A 46 -10.62 9.51 24.84
CA GLY A 46 -9.17 9.27 24.81
C GLY A 46 -8.88 8.01 24.00
N ALA A 47 -7.94 8.11 23.07
CA ALA A 47 -7.47 6.97 22.28
C ALA A 47 -5.97 7.07 22.05
N TYR A 48 -5.29 5.93 22.14
CA TYR A 48 -3.93 5.80 21.63
C TYR A 48 -3.99 5.57 20.12
N TRP A 49 -3.47 6.51 19.35
CA TRP A 49 -3.40 6.40 17.90
C TRP A 49 -1.95 6.36 17.44
N ARG A 50 -1.52 5.17 17.02
CA ARG A 50 -0.16 4.86 16.55
C ARG A 50 0.92 5.17 17.56
N THR A 51 1.40 6.42 17.61
CA THR A 51 2.46 6.87 18.53
C THR A 51 2.02 8.03 19.41
N LEU A 52 0.77 8.50 19.25
CA LEU A 52 0.25 9.69 19.91
C LEU A 52 -0.93 9.33 20.82
N ASP A 53 -0.91 9.87 22.03
CA ASP A 53 -2.08 9.92 22.90
C ASP A 53 -2.97 11.07 22.41
N VAL A 54 -4.15 10.75 21.87
CA VAL A 54 -5.07 11.73 21.29
C VAL A 54 -6.34 11.78 22.11
N ILE A 55 -6.75 13.00 22.44
CA ILE A 55 -8.04 13.29 23.06
C ILE A 55 -8.86 14.06 22.04
N ARG A 56 -10.03 13.52 21.69
CA ARG A 56 -10.94 14.16 20.71
C ARG A 56 -12.37 14.19 21.23
N GLY A 57 -13.12 15.19 20.78
CA GLY A 57 -14.56 15.21 20.96
C GLY A 57 -15.23 14.04 20.24
N LEU A 58 -16.40 13.61 20.72
CA LEU A 58 -17.21 12.60 20.04
C LEU A 58 -17.48 13.03 18.58
N PRO A 59 -17.43 12.08 17.62
CA PRO A 59 -17.86 12.36 16.25
C PRO A 59 -19.29 12.88 16.26
N ARG A 60 -19.51 14.06 15.68
CA ARG A 60 -20.86 14.61 15.48
C ARG A 60 -21.35 14.18 14.12
N SER A 61 -22.54 13.60 14.05
CA SER A 61 -23.19 13.34 12.76
C SER A 61 -23.41 14.67 12.04
N SER A 62 -23.00 14.75 10.78
CA SER A 62 -23.23 15.91 9.93
C SER A 62 -24.26 15.54 8.87
N GLY A 63 -25.38 16.27 8.81
CA GLY A 63 -26.38 16.12 7.73
C GLY A 63 -25.98 16.80 6.41
N LYS A 64 -24.79 17.39 6.33
CA LYS A 64 -24.32 18.09 5.12
C LYS A 64 -23.91 17.08 4.06
N ALA A 65 -24.47 17.23 2.86
CA ALA A 65 -24.07 16.44 1.70
C ALA A 65 -22.58 16.69 1.35
N PRO A 66 -21.85 15.67 0.87
CA PRO A 66 -20.46 15.83 0.48
C PRO A 66 -20.34 16.78 -0.72
N THR A 67 -19.36 17.68 -0.65
CA THR A 67 -19.04 18.59 -1.75
C THR A 67 -18.50 17.81 -2.95
N GLN A 68 -18.51 18.40 -4.15
CA GLN A 68 -18.00 17.73 -5.34
C GLN A 68 -16.52 17.33 -5.18
N ALA A 69 -15.69 18.21 -4.62
CA ALA A 69 -14.29 17.90 -4.33
C ALA A 69 -14.12 16.70 -3.37
N GLN A 70 -15.02 16.55 -2.39
CA GLN A 70 -15.02 15.39 -1.49
C GLN A 70 -15.39 14.11 -2.24
N LYS A 71 -16.38 14.15 -3.14
CA LYS A 71 -16.77 13.01 -3.98
C LYS A 71 -15.62 12.61 -4.91
N ASP A 72 -14.99 13.57 -5.57
CA ASP A 72 -13.86 13.32 -6.46
C ASP A 72 -12.71 12.67 -5.73
N GLN A 73 -12.38 13.15 -4.52
CA GLN A 73 -11.34 12.54 -3.69
C GLN A 73 -11.70 11.11 -3.28
N GLN A 74 -12.96 10.83 -2.94
CA GLN A 74 -13.43 9.48 -2.62
C GLN A 74 -13.31 8.54 -3.84
N LEU A 75 -13.66 9.01 -5.03
CA LEU A 75 -13.52 8.24 -6.28
C LEU A 75 -12.05 7.92 -6.56
N LYS A 76 -11.17 8.92 -6.50
CA LYS A 76 -9.71 8.76 -6.68
C LYS A 76 -9.10 7.78 -5.67
N PHE A 77 -9.50 7.90 -4.41
CA PHE A 77 -9.04 7.03 -3.33
C PHE A 77 -9.53 5.60 -3.53
N GLY A 78 -10.81 5.41 -3.86
CA GLY A 78 -11.40 4.10 -4.14
C GLY A 78 -10.71 3.40 -5.30
N LEU A 79 -10.51 4.12 -6.42
CA LEU A 79 -9.83 3.60 -7.60
C LEU A 79 -8.41 3.12 -7.28
N THR A 80 -7.59 3.98 -6.65
CA THR A 80 -6.19 3.66 -6.33
C THR A 80 -6.09 2.54 -5.29
N THR A 81 -6.92 2.58 -4.24
CA THR A 81 -6.89 1.57 -3.19
C THR A 81 -7.34 0.20 -3.71
N SER A 82 -8.37 0.17 -4.57
CA SER A 82 -8.83 -1.09 -5.18
C SER A 82 -7.73 -1.76 -5.99
N PHE A 83 -7.00 -1.00 -6.81
CA PHE A 83 -5.87 -1.51 -7.58
C PHE A 83 -4.73 -2.01 -6.68
N LEU A 84 -4.26 -1.16 -5.75
CA LEU A 84 -3.12 -1.50 -4.88
C LEU A 84 -3.42 -2.63 -3.89
N SER A 85 -4.70 -2.89 -3.57
CA SER A 85 -5.08 -3.96 -2.63
C SER A 85 -4.67 -5.36 -3.13
N TRP A 86 -4.71 -5.61 -4.44
CA TRP A 86 -4.30 -6.87 -5.07
C TRP A 86 -2.79 -7.15 -4.96
N ILE A 87 -2.00 -6.09 -4.81
CA ILE A 87 -0.54 -6.12 -4.69
C ILE A 87 -0.07 -5.60 -3.33
N SER A 88 -0.92 -5.72 -2.31
CA SER A 88 -0.69 -5.15 -0.98
C SER A 88 0.61 -5.64 -0.34
N ASP A 89 0.97 -6.91 -0.53
CA ASP A 89 2.24 -7.52 -0.11
C ASP A 89 3.47 -6.81 -0.69
N LEU A 90 3.44 -6.49 -1.99
CA LEU A 90 4.50 -5.72 -2.64
C LEU A 90 4.56 -4.29 -2.07
N VAL A 91 3.40 -3.65 -1.87
CA VAL A 91 3.29 -2.30 -1.32
C VAL A 91 3.82 -2.24 0.12
N PHE A 92 3.49 -3.22 0.95
CA PHE A 92 3.98 -3.30 2.34
C PHE A 92 5.49 -3.44 2.39
N THR A 93 6.09 -4.13 1.42
CA THR A 93 7.54 -4.28 1.32
C THR A 93 8.18 -3.02 0.77
N GLY A 94 7.62 -2.47 -0.32
CA GLY A 94 8.15 -1.35 -1.07
C GLY A 94 8.03 0.02 -0.39
N TYR A 95 7.10 0.19 0.55
CA TYR A 95 6.92 1.45 1.30
C TYR A 95 7.22 1.32 2.81
N LYS A 96 7.80 0.20 3.24
CA LYS A 96 8.01 -0.11 4.67
C LYS A 96 8.79 0.98 5.42
N SER A 97 9.85 1.49 4.83
CA SER A 97 10.79 2.43 5.45
C SER A 97 10.43 3.91 5.22
N MET A 98 9.34 4.19 4.50
CA MET A 98 8.99 5.55 4.06
C MET A 98 8.31 6.40 5.14
N SER A 99 7.66 5.78 6.13
CA SER A 99 7.05 6.51 7.25
C SER A 99 7.06 5.70 8.52
N LYS A 100 7.35 6.37 9.64
CA LYS A 100 7.20 5.81 10.99
C LYS A 100 5.77 5.95 11.53
N ILE A 101 4.96 6.79 10.89
CA ILE A 101 3.62 7.17 11.36
C ILE A 101 2.55 6.71 10.38
N ALA A 102 2.70 6.95 9.08
CA ALA A 102 1.72 6.49 8.09
C ALA A 102 1.93 5.01 7.77
N THR A 103 0.84 4.29 7.49
CA THR A 103 0.94 2.90 7.00
C THR A 103 1.52 2.89 5.58
N PRO A 104 2.30 1.87 5.19
CA PRO A 104 2.86 1.75 3.84
C PRO A 104 1.81 1.90 2.74
N MET A 105 0.64 1.26 2.91
CA MET A 105 -0.48 1.38 1.98
C MET A 105 -0.98 2.84 1.83
N ASN A 106 -1.07 3.61 2.92
CA ASN A 106 -1.53 5.00 2.83
C ASN A 106 -0.51 5.89 2.11
N VAL A 107 0.79 5.64 2.33
CA VAL A 107 1.86 6.37 1.62
C VAL A 107 1.82 6.05 0.13
N ALA A 108 1.66 4.78 -0.22
CA ALA A 108 1.55 4.32 -1.60
C ALA A 108 0.31 4.91 -2.30
N VAL A 109 -0.85 4.87 -1.65
CA VAL A 109 -2.08 5.47 -2.19
C VAL A 109 -1.91 6.98 -2.38
N SER A 110 -1.33 7.69 -1.41
CA SER A 110 -1.08 9.14 -1.54
C SER A 110 -0.19 9.46 -2.73
N TYR A 111 0.87 8.67 -2.96
CA TYR A 111 1.78 8.85 -4.09
C TYR A 111 1.07 8.62 -5.42
N ASN A 112 0.36 7.49 -5.55
CA ASN A 112 -0.30 7.11 -6.80
C ASN A 112 -1.50 8.01 -7.13
N ILE A 113 -2.21 8.54 -6.14
CA ILE A 113 -3.27 9.55 -6.37
C ILE A 113 -2.70 10.81 -7.05
N GLN A 114 -1.48 11.21 -6.67
CA GLN A 114 -0.82 12.40 -7.21
C GLN A 114 -0.18 12.14 -8.58
N ALA A 115 0.38 10.95 -8.80
CA ALA A 115 1.17 10.65 -9.99
C ALA A 115 0.39 9.93 -11.10
N ALA A 116 -0.51 9.01 -10.75
CA ALA A 116 -1.05 8.00 -11.67
C ALA A 116 -2.54 8.15 -11.95
N ILE A 117 -3.21 9.20 -11.48
CA ILE A 117 -4.62 9.44 -11.80
C ILE A 117 -4.74 10.36 -13.01
N MET A 118 -5.56 9.94 -13.97
CA MET A 118 -5.93 10.71 -15.15
C MET A 118 -7.44 10.89 -15.25
N GLY A 119 -7.85 11.76 -16.16
CA GLY A 119 -9.26 12.07 -16.42
C GLY A 119 -9.81 13.23 -15.60
N VAL A 120 -11.09 13.49 -15.78
CA VAL A 120 -11.82 14.58 -15.13
C VAL A 120 -13.04 14.00 -14.43
N SER A 121 -13.50 14.68 -13.38
CA SER A 121 -14.68 14.23 -12.62
C SER A 121 -15.88 14.03 -13.56
N PRO A 122 -16.65 12.93 -13.42
CA PRO A 122 -16.50 11.83 -12.46
C PRO A 122 -15.66 10.64 -12.97
N ASN A 123 -15.16 10.69 -14.20
CA ASN A 123 -14.52 9.58 -14.91
C ASN A 123 -13.01 9.61 -14.73
N PHE A 124 -12.55 9.16 -13.55
CA PHE A 124 -11.12 8.98 -13.27
C PHE A 124 -10.64 7.60 -13.74
N THR A 125 -9.42 7.55 -14.26
CA THR A 125 -8.74 6.32 -14.70
C THR A 125 -7.31 6.29 -14.16
N LEU A 126 -6.70 5.10 -14.14
CA LEU A 126 -5.31 4.92 -13.73
C LEU A 126 -4.39 4.91 -14.95
N ASP A 127 -3.34 5.71 -14.88
CA ASP A 127 -2.18 5.63 -15.75
C ASP A 127 -1.24 4.53 -15.25
N TYR A 128 -1.37 3.34 -15.81
CA TYR A 128 -0.55 2.19 -15.44
C TYR A 128 0.95 2.47 -15.59
N SER A 129 1.37 3.33 -16.52
CA SER A 129 2.80 3.65 -16.71
C SER A 129 3.43 4.39 -15.53
N LYS A 130 2.60 5.09 -14.74
CA LYS A 130 3.06 5.90 -13.59
C LYS A 130 2.82 5.22 -12.24
N ILE A 131 2.18 4.07 -12.22
CA ILE A 131 1.91 3.35 -10.98
C ILE A 131 3.23 2.92 -10.35
N ARG A 132 3.37 3.19 -9.05
CA ARG A 132 4.50 2.72 -8.25
C ARG A 132 4.01 1.96 -7.03
N PHE A 133 4.47 0.72 -6.89
CA PHE A 133 4.21 -0.11 -5.72
C PHE A 133 5.43 -0.24 -4.80
N SER A 134 6.61 0.17 -5.24
CA SER A 134 7.81 0.28 -4.42
C SER A 134 8.46 1.64 -4.56
N ASN A 135 8.97 2.18 -3.45
CA ASN A 135 9.69 3.44 -3.44
C ASN A 135 10.78 3.41 -2.36
N GLY A 136 12.03 3.42 -2.81
CA GLY A 136 13.17 3.43 -1.91
C GLY A 136 14.44 3.95 -2.58
N LYS A 137 15.59 3.71 -1.94
CA LYS A 137 16.88 4.32 -2.29
C LYS A 137 17.82 3.39 -3.04
N LEU A 138 17.44 2.12 -3.23
CA LEU A 138 18.26 1.19 -4.00
C LEU A 138 18.26 1.63 -5.47
N ALA A 139 19.44 1.69 -6.07
CA ALA A 139 19.60 2.09 -7.45
C ALA A 139 18.96 1.05 -8.39
N LEU A 140 18.29 1.50 -9.44
CA LEU A 140 17.81 0.61 -10.50
C LEU A 140 18.97 0.27 -11.45
N PRO A 141 18.96 -0.92 -12.06
CA PRO A 141 19.93 -1.26 -13.09
C PRO A 141 19.63 -0.54 -14.40
N ASP A 142 20.66 -0.32 -15.22
CA ASP A 142 20.50 0.26 -16.54
C ASP A 142 20.04 -0.78 -17.56
N GLY A 143 19.53 -0.30 -18.71
CA GLY A 143 19.16 -1.17 -19.84
C GLY A 143 18.08 -2.20 -19.50
N MET A 144 17.13 -1.83 -18.64
CA MET A 144 16.01 -2.70 -18.30
C MET A 144 15.06 -2.82 -19.48
N GLU A 145 14.88 -4.04 -19.96
CA GLU A 145 14.06 -4.35 -21.12
C GLU A 145 13.19 -5.59 -20.85
N VAL A 146 12.11 -5.68 -21.60
CA VAL A 146 11.20 -6.83 -21.57
C VAL A 146 10.92 -7.30 -23.00
N GLU A 147 11.15 -8.57 -23.24
CA GLU A 147 10.95 -9.25 -24.52
C GLU A 147 9.88 -10.33 -24.35
N SER A 148 8.89 -10.36 -25.25
CA SER A 148 7.95 -11.49 -25.30
C SER A 148 8.55 -12.64 -26.09
N LEU A 149 8.51 -13.83 -25.50
CA LEU A 149 8.92 -15.09 -26.10
C LEU A 149 7.68 -15.97 -26.37
N PRO A 150 7.77 -16.94 -27.31
CA PRO A 150 6.70 -17.90 -27.55
C PRO A 150 6.35 -18.73 -26.32
N ALA A 151 5.17 -19.35 -26.32
CA ALA A 151 4.62 -20.12 -25.20
C ALA A 151 4.27 -19.27 -23.97
N ALA A 152 3.79 -18.04 -24.17
CA ALA A 152 3.37 -17.12 -23.11
C ALA A 152 4.48 -16.85 -22.06
N LYS A 153 5.68 -16.51 -22.54
CA LYS A 153 6.86 -16.22 -21.72
C LYS A 153 7.30 -14.78 -21.88
N LEU A 154 7.65 -14.13 -20.78
CA LEU A 154 8.21 -12.79 -20.78
C LEU A 154 9.63 -12.84 -20.22
N LYS A 155 10.60 -12.40 -21.01
CA LYS A 155 12.00 -12.32 -20.63
C LYS A 155 12.32 -10.90 -20.24
N PHE A 156 12.76 -10.74 -19.00
CA PHE A 156 13.28 -9.51 -18.45
C PHE A 156 14.79 -9.54 -18.55
N SER A 157 15.40 -8.43 -18.96
CA SER A 157 16.85 -8.25 -19.01
C SER A 157 17.24 -6.91 -18.42
N TRP A 158 18.40 -6.85 -17.79
CA TRP A 158 18.98 -5.64 -17.21
C TRP A 158 20.50 -5.77 -17.11
N LEU A 159 21.18 -4.63 -17.02
CA LEU A 159 22.63 -4.58 -16.92
C LEU A 159 23.08 -4.35 -15.48
N HIS A 160 24.12 -5.08 -15.07
CA HIS A 160 24.84 -4.86 -13.81
C HIS A 160 26.31 -4.65 -14.13
N ALA A 161 26.65 -3.43 -14.54
CA ALA A 161 28.03 -3.04 -14.87
C ALA A 161 28.72 -2.28 -13.72
N ASP A 162 27.94 -1.69 -12.81
CA ASP A 162 28.46 -0.88 -11.72
C ASP A 162 29.08 -1.73 -10.60
N PRO A 163 30.12 -1.20 -9.92
CA PRO A 163 30.68 -1.86 -8.75
C PRO A 163 29.67 -1.86 -7.60
N ASP A 164 29.71 -2.93 -6.78
CA ASP A 164 28.85 -3.04 -5.61
C ASP A 164 29.10 -1.90 -4.61
N ASP A 165 28.01 -1.33 -4.10
CA ASP A 165 27.96 -0.28 -3.08
C ASP A 165 26.81 -0.56 -2.09
N LYS A 166 26.68 0.26 -1.04
CA LYS A 166 25.61 0.17 -0.05
C LYS A 166 24.20 0.23 -0.67
N LEU A 167 24.04 0.89 -1.82
CA LEU A 167 22.74 1.09 -2.50
C LEU A 167 22.58 0.26 -3.78
N LEU A 168 23.56 -0.58 -4.12
CA LEU A 168 23.58 -1.39 -5.31
C LEU A 168 24.42 -2.63 -5.03
N ASP A 169 23.83 -3.81 -5.02
CA ASP A 169 24.55 -5.04 -4.72
C ASP A 169 24.19 -6.14 -5.70
N ALA A 170 25.19 -6.91 -6.15
CA ALA A 170 25.00 -8.08 -6.99
C ALA A 170 23.99 -9.10 -6.42
N THR A 171 23.81 -9.15 -5.10
CA THR A 171 22.87 -10.07 -4.42
C THR A 171 21.46 -9.49 -4.21
N ASP A 172 21.21 -8.25 -4.62
CA ASP A 172 19.86 -7.68 -4.57
C ASP A 172 18.93 -8.53 -5.43
N MET A 173 17.73 -8.83 -4.94
CA MET A 173 16.81 -9.76 -5.60
C MET A 173 15.77 -8.99 -6.42
N ALA A 174 15.56 -9.40 -7.66
CA ALA A 174 14.55 -8.84 -8.54
C ALA A 174 13.15 -9.31 -8.12
N THR A 175 12.19 -8.39 -8.14
CA THR A 175 10.76 -8.61 -7.93
C THR A 175 10.03 -8.06 -9.15
N ILE A 176 9.18 -8.89 -9.76
CA ILE A 176 8.51 -8.58 -11.03
C ILE A 176 7.01 -8.65 -10.81
N LEU A 177 6.30 -7.70 -11.42
CA LEU A 177 4.85 -7.64 -11.46
C LEU A 177 4.40 -7.47 -12.91
N VAL A 178 3.47 -8.33 -13.34
CA VAL A 178 2.82 -8.24 -14.65
C VAL A 178 1.33 -8.06 -14.42
N TYR A 179 0.74 -7.06 -15.07
CA TYR A 179 -0.68 -6.74 -14.99
C TYR A 179 -1.33 -6.78 -16.37
N ASN A 180 -2.43 -7.53 -16.48
CA ASN A 180 -3.26 -7.56 -17.66
C ASN A 180 -4.51 -6.69 -17.44
N PRO A 181 -4.66 -5.55 -18.16
CA PRO A 181 -5.79 -4.64 -18.00
C PRO A 181 -7.11 -5.23 -18.51
N VAL A 182 -7.09 -6.10 -19.54
CA VAL A 182 -8.30 -6.71 -20.12
C VAL A 182 -8.93 -7.68 -19.14
N LYS A 183 -8.11 -8.50 -18.49
CA LYS A 183 -8.55 -9.57 -17.58
C LYS A 183 -8.54 -9.16 -16.11
N ALA A 184 -8.05 -7.95 -15.81
CA ALA A 184 -7.85 -7.42 -14.46
C ALA A 184 -7.12 -8.40 -13.53
N LYS A 185 -6.10 -9.08 -14.06
CA LYS A 185 -5.32 -10.10 -13.34
C LYS A 185 -3.86 -9.71 -13.23
N PHE A 186 -3.26 -10.11 -12.12
CA PHE A 186 -1.87 -9.86 -11.79
C PHE A 186 -1.10 -11.18 -11.70
N VAL A 187 0.14 -11.16 -12.18
CA VAL A 187 1.14 -12.21 -11.94
C VAL A 187 2.32 -11.53 -11.26
N LYS A 188 2.70 -12.01 -10.09
CA LYS A 188 3.80 -11.44 -9.31
C LYS A 188 4.77 -12.52 -8.86
N VAL A 189 6.05 -12.22 -8.94
CA VAL A 189 7.14 -13.05 -8.41
C VAL A 189 8.04 -12.16 -7.57
N VAL A 190 8.32 -12.59 -6.34
CA VAL A 190 9.03 -11.78 -5.34
C VAL A 190 10.39 -12.40 -5.08
N ASN A 191 11.44 -11.57 -5.06
CA ASN A 191 12.81 -11.98 -4.81
C ASN A 191 13.24 -13.20 -5.62
N VAL A 192 13.04 -13.15 -6.94
CA VAL A 192 13.09 -14.35 -7.78
C VAL A 192 14.49 -14.70 -8.26
N VAL A 193 15.31 -13.69 -8.57
CA VAL A 193 16.67 -13.88 -9.10
C VAL A 193 17.58 -12.78 -8.57
N PRO A 194 18.86 -13.06 -8.29
CA PRO A 194 19.81 -12.01 -7.92
C PRO A 194 20.11 -11.08 -9.11
N ARG A 195 20.43 -9.84 -8.81
CA ARG A 195 20.75 -8.77 -9.76
C ARG A 195 21.88 -9.17 -10.70
N SER A 196 22.88 -9.90 -10.20
CA SER A 196 24.01 -10.43 -10.97
C SER A 196 23.64 -11.37 -12.11
N SER A 197 22.42 -11.93 -12.13
CA SER A 197 21.99 -12.82 -13.22
C SER A 197 21.69 -12.06 -14.51
N GLY A 198 21.36 -10.77 -14.44
CA GLY A 198 21.08 -9.91 -15.60
C GLY A 198 19.83 -10.27 -16.42
N THR A 199 19.16 -11.39 -16.13
CA THR A 199 17.95 -11.80 -16.85
C THR A 199 17.06 -12.72 -16.01
N TYR A 200 15.77 -12.71 -16.31
CA TYR A 200 14.78 -13.65 -15.77
C TYR A 200 13.67 -13.89 -16.77
N THR A 201 13.25 -15.15 -16.95
CA THR A 201 12.09 -15.49 -17.78
C THR A 201 10.91 -15.90 -16.90
N LEU A 202 9.83 -15.14 -17.00
CA LEU A 202 8.56 -15.40 -16.31
C LEU A 202 7.60 -16.13 -17.25
N GLN A 203 7.09 -17.28 -16.81
CA GLN A 203 5.94 -17.91 -17.45
C GLN A 203 4.67 -17.21 -17.00
N VAL A 204 3.93 -16.60 -17.92
CA VAL A 204 2.60 -16.06 -17.65
C VAL A 204 1.52 -17.11 -17.98
N PRO A 205 0.33 -17.02 -17.37
CA PRO A 205 -0.77 -17.91 -17.71
C PRO A 205 -1.08 -17.83 -19.21
N VAL A 206 -1.36 -18.98 -19.84
CA VAL A 206 -1.77 -19.06 -21.26
C VAL A 206 -3.01 -18.20 -21.53
N SER A 207 -3.84 -17.95 -20.51
CA SER A 207 -4.95 -17.03 -20.61
C SER A 207 -4.54 -15.58 -20.93
N PHE A 208 -3.26 -15.21 -20.91
CA PHE A 208 -2.80 -13.87 -21.29
C PHE A 208 -2.26 -13.81 -22.72
N ALA A 209 -2.19 -14.94 -23.42
CA ALA A 209 -1.78 -14.97 -24.83
C ALA A 209 -2.62 -13.98 -25.65
N ASP A 210 -1.94 -13.26 -26.54
CA ASP A 210 -2.46 -12.22 -27.44
C ASP A 210 -3.00 -10.95 -26.74
N ASP A 211 -2.91 -10.85 -25.41
CA ASP A 211 -3.24 -9.61 -24.70
C ASP A 211 -1.98 -8.75 -24.46
N ASP A 212 -2.20 -7.44 -24.40
CA ASP A 212 -1.19 -6.49 -23.94
C ASP A 212 -1.11 -6.49 -22.40
N VAL A 213 0.10 -6.57 -21.86
CA VAL A 213 0.36 -6.57 -20.41
C VAL A 213 1.33 -5.48 -20.01
N HIS A 214 1.08 -4.86 -18.85
CA HIS A 214 2.00 -3.91 -18.21
C HIS A 214 3.00 -4.67 -17.35
N CYS A 215 4.28 -4.45 -17.63
CA CYS A 215 5.38 -5.10 -16.93
C CYS A 215 6.09 -4.11 -16.01
N TYR A 216 6.36 -4.54 -14.78
CA TYR A 216 7.07 -3.74 -13.79
C TYR A 216 8.16 -4.55 -13.12
N ILE A 217 9.23 -3.87 -12.73
CA ILE A 217 10.36 -4.45 -12.01
C ILE A 217 10.75 -3.57 -10.84
N CYS A 218 11.19 -4.20 -9.75
CA CYS A 218 11.89 -3.54 -8.66
C CYS A 218 12.91 -4.51 -8.06
N PHE A 219 13.78 -3.99 -7.20
CA PHE A 219 14.82 -4.75 -6.53
C PHE A 219 14.71 -4.58 -5.02
N ASN A 220 15.00 -5.66 -4.30
CA ASN A 220 14.95 -5.75 -2.86
C ASN A 220 16.30 -6.23 -2.35
N SER A 221 16.87 -5.53 -1.38
CA SER A 221 18.18 -5.93 -0.87
C SER A 221 18.10 -7.18 -0.01
N SER A 222 18.99 -8.14 -0.29
CA SER A 222 19.14 -9.36 0.51
C SER A 222 19.80 -9.07 1.85
N LYS A 223 20.72 -8.08 1.89
CA LYS A 223 21.50 -7.67 3.07
C LYS A 223 20.68 -6.80 4.01
N GLN A 224 19.93 -5.84 3.47
CA GLN A 224 19.12 -4.91 4.26
C GLN A 224 17.65 -5.02 3.90
N LYS A 225 16.86 -5.68 4.75
CA LYS A 225 15.42 -5.94 4.53
C LYS A 225 14.55 -4.69 4.34
N GLU A 226 15.04 -3.50 4.71
CA GLU A 226 14.31 -2.24 4.57
C GLU A 226 14.73 -1.43 3.34
N LEU A 227 15.76 -1.89 2.63
CA LEU A 227 16.31 -1.25 1.45
C LEU A 227 15.68 -1.87 0.20
N VAL A 228 14.95 -1.04 -0.53
CA VAL A 228 14.20 -1.39 -1.74
C VAL A 228 14.44 -0.33 -2.80
N SER A 229 14.27 -0.69 -4.07
CA SER A 229 14.31 0.26 -5.18
C SER A 229 12.96 0.93 -5.41
N VAL A 230 12.96 1.96 -6.24
CA VAL A 230 11.75 2.42 -6.90
C VAL A 230 11.26 1.33 -7.86
N SER A 231 9.94 1.12 -7.97
CA SER A 231 9.38 0.25 -9.02
C SER A 231 9.30 1.00 -10.34
N GLU A 232 9.80 0.39 -11.41
CA GLU A 232 9.80 0.95 -12.76
C GLU A 232 8.86 0.17 -13.67
N HIS A 233 8.18 0.89 -14.56
CA HIS A 233 7.33 0.34 -15.61
C HIS A 233 8.16 0.20 -16.88
N LEU A 234 8.27 -1.03 -17.40
CA LEU A 234 9.10 -1.34 -18.58
C LEU A 234 8.34 -1.22 -19.90
N GLY A 235 7.07 -0.83 -19.87
CA GLY A 235 6.25 -0.68 -21.06
C GLY A 235 5.05 -1.63 -21.13
N LEU A 236 4.33 -1.52 -22.24
CA LEU A 236 3.22 -2.37 -22.63
C LEU A 236 3.76 -3.41 -23.61
N VAL A 237 3.55 -4.70 -23.33
CA VAL A 237 4.07 -5.81 -24.13
C VAL A 237 2.95 -6.75 -24.52
N ALA A 238 2.83 -7.08 -25.80
CA ALA A 238 1.93 -8.12 -26.29
C ALA A 238 2.50 -9.50 -25.96
N VAL A 239 1.73 -10.34 -25.28
CA VAL A 239 2.16 -11.70 -24.92
C VAL A 239 1.98 -12.62 -26.12
N ILE A 240 3.09 -13.16 -26.62
CA ILE A 240 3.09 -14.14 -27.71
C ILE A 240 2.66 -15.52 -27.17
N ALA A 241 1.68 -16.13 -27.85
CA ALA A 241 1.18 -17.47 -27.54
C ALA A 241 2.24 -18.57 -27.57
#